data_AF-A0A7C5H6D8-F1
#
_entry.id   AF-A0A7C5H6D8-F1
#
_cell.length_a   1.000
_cell.length_b   1.000
_cell.length_c   1.000
_cell.angle_alpha   90.00
_cell.angle_beta   90.00
_cell.angle_gamma   90.00
#
_symmetry.space_group_name_H-M   'P 1'
#
loop_
_entity.id
_entity.type
_entity.pdbx_description
1 polymer ?
#
loop_
_entity_poly.entity_id
_entity_poly.type
_entity_poly.pdbx_seq_one_letter_code
_entity_poly.pdbx_strand_id
1 'polypeptide(L)'
;AANIRAIRESGICLYGSFIYGLDGDTLATPAAILDFIGETQLDVPGINTLRPIPGTKVFDRLRDEGRLLFDADDLTAFRYTFGQEMLYRPKNIQLPEFIESYSELTRKVFNIGNAVRRGIDAPGINAAVLLFNLFYTHLYRLSRNDLRKQLDTLRSA
;
A
#
# COMPACT_ATOMS: atom_id res chain seq x y z
N ALA A 1 -16.49 -8.56 -6.79
CA ALA A 1 -17.27 -7.87 -5.75
C ALA A 1 -18.31 -8.76 -5.07
N ALA A 2 -19.15 -9.51 -5.82
CA ALA A 2 -20.25 -10.31 -5.25
C ALA A 2 -19.84 -11.26 -4.09
N ASN A 3 -18.77 -12.04 -4.26
CA ASN A 3 -18.29 -12.97 -3.21
C ASN A 3 -17.87 -12.25 -1.93
N ILE A 4 -17.27 -11.06 -2.05
CA ILE A 4 -16.84 -10.26 -0.89
C ILE A 4 -18.06 -9.80 -0.09
N ARG A 5 -19.12 -9.35 -0.77
CA ARG A 5 -20.37 -8.96 -0.11
C ARG A 5 -21.03 -10.14 0.58
N ALA A 6 -21.13 -11.29 -0.07
CA ALA A 6 -21.71 -12.50 0.52
C ALA A 6 -20.99 -12.94 1.80
N ILE A 7 -19.65 -12.84 1.82
CA ILE A 7 -18.86 -13.14 3.03
C ILE A 7 -19.15 -12.13 4.15
N ARG A 8 -19.24 -10.82 3.83
CA ARG A 8 -19.58 -9.78 4.82
C ARG A 8 -21.00 -9.95 5.36
N GLU A 9 -21.96 -10.27 4.50
CA GLU A 9 -23.35 -10.57 4.88
C GLU A 9 -23.46 -11.79 5.80
N SER A 10 -22.47 -12.71 5.72
CA SER A 10 -22.36 -13.87 6.62
C SER A 10 -21.74 -13.53 7.99
N GLY A 11 -21.47 -12.26 8.30
CA GLY A 11 -20.89 -11.84 9.59
C GLY A 11 -19.36 -11.82 9.62
N ILE A 12 -18.69 -12.08 8.49
CA ILE A 12 -17.23 -12.23 8.44
C ILE A 12 -16.59 -10.93 7.96
N CYS A 13 -15.73 -10.36 8.80
CA CYS A 13 -14.94 -9.17 8.44
C CYS A 13 -13.80 -9.54 7.49
N LEU A 14 -13.55 -8.66 6.51
CA LEU A 14 -12.55 -8.89 5.47
C LEU A 14 -11.42 -7.88 5.49
N TYR A 15 -10.21 -8.42 5.41
CA TYR A 15 -8.98 -7.68 5.15
C TYR A 15 -8.60 -7.79 3.68
N GLY A 16 -8.54 -6.65 2.99
CA GLY A 16 -8.17 -6.59 1.57
C GLY A 16 -6.76 -6.02 1.40
N SER A 17 -5.79 -6.86 1.06
CA SER A 17 -4.41 -6.43 0.79
C SER A 17 -4.21 -6.14 -0.69
N PHE A 18 -3.71 -4.94 -1.01
CA PHE A 18 -3.39 -4.47 -2.35
C PHE A 18 -1.89 -4.20 -2.43
N ILE A 19 -1.31 -4.46 -3.60
CA ILE A 19 0.06 -4.10 -3.93
C ILE A 19 -0.01 -3.10 -5.08
N TYR A 20 0.58 -1.92 -4.90
CA TYR A 20 0.72 -0.92 -5.96
C TYR A 20 2.21 -0.74 -6.30
N GLY A 21 2.52 -0.69 -7.59
CA GLY A 21 3.87 -0.55 -8.13
C GLY A 21 4.36 -1.77 -8.90
N LEU A 22 3.48 -2.72 -9.24
CA LEU A 22 3.82 -3.81 -10.15
C LEU A 22 4.15 -3.27 -11.55
N ASP A 23 4.84 -4.06 -12.36
CA ASP A 23 5.30 -3.64 -13.69
C ASP A 23 4.16 -3.32 -14.67
N GLY A 24 2.93 -3.77 -14.39
CA GLY A 24 1.74 -3.44 -15.17
C GLY A 24 0.96 -2.24 -14.63
N ASP A 25 1.35 -1.70 -13.48
CA ASP A 25 0.63 -0.58 -12.87
C ASP A 25 0.92 0.73 -13.58
N THR A 26 -0.10 1.60 -13.56
CA THR A 26 -0.05 2.94 -14.13
C THR A 26 -0.65 3.94 -13.14
N LEU A 27 -0.57 5.24 -13.45
CA LEU A 27 -1.22 6.28 -12.64
C LEU A 27 -2.76 6.16 -12.60
N ALA A 28 -3.36 5.28 -13.41
CA ALA A 28 -4.78 4.95 -13.33
C ALA A 28 -5.12 3.87 -12.28
N THR A 29 -4.14 3.05 -11.85
CA THR A 29 -4.35 1.98 -10.86
C THR A 29 -4.98 2.48 -9.54
N PRO A 30 -4.57 3.62 -8.96
CA PRO A 30 -5.19 4.15 -7.75
C PRO A 30 -6.70 4.37 -7.84
N ALA A 31 -7.20 4.83 -8.99
CA ALA A 31 -8.63 5.04 -9.18
C ALA A 31 -9.39 3.71 -9.14
N ALA A 32 -8.87 2.68 -9.83
CA ALA A 32 -9.45 1.34 -9.80
C ALA A 32 -9.44 0.72 -8.38
N ILE A 33 -8.39 0.94 -7.59
CA ILE A 33 -8.33 0.49 -6.19
C ILE A 33 -9.40 1.20 -5.35
N LEU A 34 -9.56 2.52 -5.50
CA LEU A 34 -10.57 3.29 -4.78
C LEU A 34 -11.99 2.82 -5.12
N ASP A 35 -12.27 2.63 -6.41
CA ASP A 35 -13.56 2.15 -6.89
C ASP A 35 -13.86 0.75 -6.35
N PHE A 36 -12.87 -0.15 -6.36
CA PHE A 36 -13.02 -1.49 -5.81
C PHE A 36 -13.29 -1.49 -4.30
N ILE A 37 -12.54 -0.71 -3.52
CA ILE A 37 -12.77 -0.57 -2.07
C ILE A 37 -14.17 0.00 -1.81
N GLY A 38 -14.60 0.98 -2.60
CA GLY A 38 -15.94 1.56 -2.52
C GLY A 38 -17.04 0.56 -2.86
N GLU A 39 -16.88 -0.21 -3.94
CA GLU A 39 -17.87 -1.19 -4.39
C GLU A 39 -18.03 -2.36 -3.40
N THR A 40 -16.92 -2.80 -2.81
CA THR A 40 -16.88 -3.99 -1.93
C THR A 40 -17.13 -3.67 -0.46
N GLN A 41 -17.00 -2.39 -0.07
CA GLN A 41 -17.09 -1.94 1.33
C GLN A 41 -16.16 -2.72 2.26
N LEU A 42 -14.91 -2.97 1.83
CA LEU A 42 -13.93 -3.70 2.64
C LEU A 42 -13.75 -3.07 4.03
N ASP A 43 -13.76 -3.91 5.06
CA ASP A 43 -13.68 -3.49 6.46
C ASP A 43 -12.29 -2.94 6.80
N VAL A 44 -11.25 -3.57 6.26
CA VAL A 44 -9.86 -3.15 6.46
C VAL A 44 -9.06 -3.30 5.16
N PRO A 45 -8.89 -2.22 4.38
CA PRO A 45 -7.96 -2.23 3.27
C PRO A 45 -6.51 -2.05 3.76
N GLY A 46 -5.57 -2.74 3.14
CA GLY A 46 -4.14 -2.51 3.27
C GLY A 46 -3.55 -2.25 1.89
N ILE A 47 -2.87 -1.12 1.71
CA ILE A 47 -2.19 -0.78 0.46
C ILE A 47 -0.69 -0.86 0.72
N ASN A 48 0.02 -1.70 -0.01
CA ASN A 48 1.45 -1.89 0.16
C ASN A 48 2.18 -1.54 -1.14
N THR A 49 3.41 -1.07 -1.03
CA THR A 49 4.31 -0.97 -2.18
C THR A 49 4.92 -2.34 -2.48
N LEU A 50 5.31 -2.58 -3.73
CA LEU A 50 6.01 -3.81 -4.07
C LEU A 50 7.35 -3.85 -3.32
N ARG A 51 7.58 -4.91 -2.54
CA ARG A 51 8.84 -5.15 -1.85
C ARG A 51 9.59 -6.31 -2.52
N PRO A 52 10.71 -6.07 -3.20
CA PRO A 52 11.48 -7.13 -3.85
C PRO A 52 12.27 -7.93 -2.80
N ILE A 53 11.73 -9.04 -2.34
CA ILE A 53 12.37 -9.89 -1.32
C ILE A 53 13.52 -10.69 -1.96
N PRO A 54 14.74 -10.65 -1.41
CA PRO A 54 15.85 -11.48 -1.88
C PRO A 54 15.48 -12.95 -1.97
N GLY A 55 15.85 -13.62 -3.07
CA GLY A 55 15.47 -15.01 -3.35
C GLY A 55 14.11 -15.19 -4.04
N THR A 56 13.39 -14.10 -4.35
CA THR A 56 12.19 -14.17 -5.21
C THR A 56 12.54 -13.88 -6.67
N LYS A 57 11.77 -14.46 -7.61
CA LYS A 57 11.92 -14.18 -9.05
C LYS A 57 11.78 -12.69 -9.39
N VAL A 58 11.01 -11.95 -8.61
CA VAL A 58 10.84 -10.50 -8.78
C VAL A 58 12.12 -9.75 -8.42
N PHE A 59 12.81 -10.17 -7.36
CA PHE A 59 14.10 -9.60 -6.98
C PHE A 59 15.15 -9.86 -8.06
N ASP A 60 15.30 -11.10 -8.52
CA ASP A 60 16.27 -11.44 -9.57
C ASP A 60 16.03 -10.61 -10.83
N ARG A 61 14.77 -10.50 -11.27
CA ARG A 61 14.40 -9.67 -12.42
C ARG A 61 14.76 -8.20 -12.21
N LEU A 62 14.43 -7.61 -11.06
CA LEU A 62 14.70 -6.20 -10.80
C LEU A 62 16.21 -5.91 -10.65
N ARG A 63 16.98 -6.88 -10.13
CA ARG A 63 18.45 -6.82 -10.12
C ARG A 63 18.98 -6.82 -11.55
N ASP A 64 18.58 -7.79 -12.36
CA ASP A 64 19.08 -7.97 -13.72
C ASP A 64 18.69 -6.78 -14.63
N GLU A 65 17.53 -6.14 -14.36
CA GLU A 65 17.08 -4.92 -15.03
C GLU A 65 17.73 -3.63 -14.47
N GLY A 66 18.58 -3.71 -13.43
CA GLY A 66 19.24 -2.54 -12.82
C GLY A 66 18.28 -1.58 -12.13
N ARG A 67 17.13 -2.08 -11.67
CA ARG A 67 16.03 -1.27 -11.12
C ARG A 67 16.01 -1.19 -9.61
N LEU A 68 16.88 -1.90 -8.89
CA LEU A 68 16.98 -1.79 -7.44
C LEU A 68 17.53 -0.41 -7.04
N LEU A 69 17.03 0.12 -5.91
CA LEU A 69 17.50 1.39 -5.33
C LEU A 69 18.63 1.18 -4.30
N PHE A 70 19.07 -0.05 -4.12
CA PHE A 70 20.09 -0.48 -3.19
C PHE A 70 20.97 -1.53 -3.86
N ASP A 71 22.12 -1.82 -3.26
CA ASP A 71 23.02 -2.89 -3.73
C ASP A 71 22.37 -4.26 -3.48
N ALA A 72 22.27 -5.08 -4.53
CA ALA A 72 21.63 -6.40 -4.45
C ALA A 72 22.34 -7.34 -3.46
N ASP A 73 23.63 -7.13 -3.21
CA ASP A 73 24.43 -7.92 -2.28
C ASP A 73 24.36 -7.37 -0.84
N ASP A 74 23.79 -6.19 -0.63
CA ASP A 74 23.58 -5.60 0.69
C ASP A 74 22.28 -6.11 1.35
N LEU A 75 22.41 -7.15 2.17
CA LEU A 75 21.30 -7.69 2.97
C LEU A 75 20.78 -6.71 4.03
N THR A 76 21.56 -5.70 4.44
CA THR A 76 21.15 -4.71 5.44
C THR A 76 20.21 -3.66 4.87
N ALA A 77 20.20 -3.50 3.54
CA ALA A 77 19.22 -2.69 2.84
C ALA A 77 17.79 -3.24 3.01
N PHE A 78 17.63 -4.55 3.25
CA PHE A 78 16.33 -5.19 3.47
C PHE A 78 15.81 -5.07 4.91
N ARG A 79 15.99 -3.90 5.54
CA ARG A 79 15.52 -3.64 6.92
C ARG A 79 14.00 -3.71 7.03
N TYR A 80 13.50 -4.30 8.12
CA TYR A 80 12.07 -4.26 8.40
C TYR A 80 11.68 -2.86 8.87
N THR A 81 10.91 -2.17 8.03
CA THR A 81 10.32 -0.88 8.36
C THR A 81 8.81 -1.05 8.33
N PHE A 82 8.10 -0.60 9.38
CA PHE A 82 6.63 -0.57 9.37
C PHE A 82 6.10 0.44 8.34
N GLY A 83 6.89 1.48 8.05
CA GLY A 83 6.67 2.40 6.95
C GLY A 83 6.99 1.75 5.61
N GLN A 84 6.27 2.16 4.57
CA GLN A 84 6.56 1.76 3.20
C GLN A 84 7.82 2.49 2.73
N GLU A 85 8.67 1.75 2.04
CA GLU A 85 9.94 2.23 1.51
C GLU A 85 10.03 1.80 0.04
N MET A 86 10.54 2.69 -0.81
CA MET A 86 10.85 2.32 -2.19
C MET A 86 12.19 1.62 -2.24
N LEU A 87 12.19 0.38 -2.70
CA LEU A 87 13.40 -0.45 -2.86
C LEU A 87 13.78 -0.67 -4.33
N TYR A 88 12.95 -0.17 -5.25
CA TYR A 88 13.14 -0.34 -6.68
C TYR A 88 12.51 0.85 -7.44
N ARG A 89 12.87 0.99 -8.72
CA ARG A 89 12.27 1.94 -9.66
C ARG A 89 11.13 1.26 -10.41
N PRO A 90 9.88 1.78 -10.34
CA PRO A 90 8.79 1.29 -11.18
C PRO A 90 9.13 1.41 -12.67
N LYS A 91 8.59 0.50 -13.49
CA LYS A 91 8.96 0.42 -14.93
C LYS A 91 8.31 1.52 -15.76
N ASN A 92 7.04 1.80 -15.49
CA ASN A 92 6.19 2.67 -16.32
C ASN A 92 5.83 4.00 -15.65
N ILE A 93 6.26 4.22 -14.41
CA ILE A 93 5.91 5.41 -13.61
C ILE A 93 7.21 5.98 -13.04
N GLN A 94 7.42 7.28 -13.16
CA GLN A 94 8.58 7.90 -12.54
C GLN A 94 8.46 7.84 -11.01
N LEU A 95 9.57 7.58 -10.32
CA LEU A 95 9.57 7.41 -8.87
C LEU A 95 8.89 8.58 -8.09
N PRO A 96 9.12 9.86 -8.42
CA PRO A 96 8.42 10.97 -7.76
C PRO A 96 6.90 10.92 -7.95
N GLU A 97 6.45 10.66 -9.18
CA GLU A 97 5.02 10.57 -9.54
C GLU A 97 4.36 9.38 -8.85
N PHE A 98 5.06 8.26 -8.74
CA PHE A 98 4.59 7.09 -8.00
C PHE A 98 4.39 7.42 -6.51
N ILE A 99 5.37 8.08 -5.87
CA ILE A 99 5.29 8.44 -4.45
C ILE A 99 4.13 9.41 -4.20
N GLU A 100 3.93 10.39 -5.08
CA GLU A 100 2.79 11.31 -5.00
C GLU A 100 1.45 10.59 -5.18
N SER A 101 1.36 9.77 -6.23
CA SER A 101 0.19 8.94 -6.54
C SER A 101 -0.18 8.01 -5.38
N TYR A 102 0.80 7.32 -4.81
CA TYR A 102 0.64 6.45 -3.64
C TYR A 102 0.21 7.24 -2.40
N SER A 103 0.80 8.42 -2.19
CA SER A 103 0.45 9.29 -1.06
C SER A 103 -0.99 9.79 -1.14
N GLU A 104 -1.46 10.12 -2.34
CA GLU A 104 -2.84 10.55 -2.56
C GLU A 104 -3.85 9.41 -2.41
N LEU A 105 -3.51 8.23 -2.93
CA LEU A 105 -4.30 7.00 -2.74
C LEU A 105 -4.49 6.69 -1.26
N THR A 106 -3.39 6.59 -0.52
CA THR A 106 -3.43 6.27 0.91
C THR A 106 -4.07 7.39 1.73
N ARG A 107 -3.95 8.67 1.34
CA ARG A 107 -4.67 9.78 1.96
C ARG A 107 -6.19 9.64 1.82
N LYS A 108 -6.67 9.25 0.64
CA LYS A 108 -8.10 9.04 0.37
C LYS A 108 -8.63 7.80 1.11
N VAL A 109 -7.87 6.72 1.13
CA VAL A 109 -8.31 5.46 1.78
C VAL A 109 -8.23 5.52 3.31
N PHE A 110 -7.18 6.12 3.85
CA PHE A 110 -6.88 6.17 5.28
C PHE A 110 -7.05 7.59 5.83
N ASN A 111 -8.30 7.92 6.14
CA ASN A 111 -8.67 9.11 6.89
C ASN A 111 -9.65 8.73 8.00
N ILE A 112 -9.76 9.58 9.01
CA ILE A 112 -10.56 9.32 10.21
C ILE A 112 -12.04 9.09 9.86
N GLY A 113 -12.59 9.83 8.89
CA GLY A 113 -13.98 9.66 8.46
C GLY A 113 -14.24 8.27 7.88
N ASN A 114 -13.38 7.80 6.99
CA ASN A 114 -13.45 6.44 6.44
C ASN A 114 -13.19 5.36 7.49
N ALA A 115 -12.29 5.60 8.45
CA ALA A 115 -12.05 4.68 9.56
C ALA A 115 -13.29 4.50 10.45
N VAL A 116 -13.96 5.61 10.81
CA VAL A 116 -15.20 5.58 11.60
C VAL A 116 -16.32 4.90 10.82
N ARG A 117 -16.50 5.26 9.54
CA ARG A 117 -17.49 4.63 8.67
C ARG A 117 -17.30 3.11 8.60
N ARG A 118 -16.07 2.64 8.36
CA ARG A 118 -15.76 1.20 8.32
C ARG A 118 -16.00 0.50 9.66
N GLY A 119 -15.75 1.18 10.78
CA GLY A 119 -16.06 0.64 12.10
C GLY A 119 -17.56 0.47 12.33
N ILE A 120 -18.40 1.39 11.83
CA ILE A 120 -19.87 1.31 11.93
C ILE A 120 -20.43 0.26 10.97
N ASP A 121 -19.94 0.24 9.73
CA ASP A 121 -20.42 -0.62 8.65
C ASP A 121 -19.91 -2.07 8.76
N ALA A 122 -19.06 -2.37 9.74
CA ALA A 122 -18.49 -3.71 9.93
C ALA A 122 -19.57 -4.72 10.37
N PRO A 123 -19.58 -5.93 9.79
CA PRO A 123 -20.57 -6.96 10.14
C PRO A 123 -20.33 -7.59 11.52
N GLY A 124 -19.16 -7.36 12.12
CA GLY A 124 -18.79 -7.80 13.46
C GLY A 124 -17.51 -7.12 13.94
N ILE A 125 -17.14 -7.31 15.21
CA ILE A 125 -15.89 -6.81 15.80
C ILE A 125 -15.61 -5.30 15.55
N ASN A 126 -16.66 -4.49 15.50
CA ASN A 126 -16.67 -3.07 15.11
C ASN A 126 -15.60 -2.23 15.82
N ALA A 127 -15.46 -2.41 17.13
CA ALA A 127 -14.45 -1.70 17.93
C ALA A 127 -13.01 -2.06 17.51
N ALA A 128 -12.76 -3.33 17.19
CA ALA A 128 -11.45 -3.77 16.70
C ALA A 128 -11.19 -3.25 15.28
N VAL A 129 -12.19 -3.29 14.39
CA VAL A 129 -12.09 -2.72 13.02
C VAL A 129 -11.81 -1.22 13.06
N LEU A 130 -12.48 -0.49 13.95
CA LEU A 130 -12.24 0.94 14.16
C LEU A 130 -10.82 1.19 14.64
N LEU A 131 -10.39 0.53 15.71
CA LEU A 131 -9.04 0.67 16.28
C LEU A 131 -7.97 0.37 15.23
N PHE A 132 -8.17 -0.70 14.46
CA PHE A 132 -7.24 -1.11 13.42
C PHE A 132 -7.17 -0.10 12.27
N ASN A 133 -8.30 0.44 11.81
CA ASN A 133 -8.32 1.48 10.78
C ASN A 133 -7.70 2.81 11.27
N LEU A 134 -7.88 3.17 12.53
CA LEU A 134 -7.23 4.35 13.13
C LEU A 134 -5.71 4.14 13.24
N PHE A 135 -5.28 2.96 13.66
CA PHE A 135 -3.87 2.58 13.69
C PHE A 135 -3.25 2.62 12.28
N TYR A 136 -3.94 2.06 11.29
CA TYR A 136 -3.51 2.13 9.89
C TYR A 136 -3.44 3.57 9.40
N THR A 137 -4.42 4.42 9.73
CA THR A 137 -4.40 5.85 9.39
C THR A 137 -3.16 6.55 9.94
N HIS A 138 -2.74 6.20 11.16
CA HIS A 138 -1.49 6.68 11.74
C HIS A 138 -0.26 6.14 10.99
N LEU A 139 -0.18 4.83 10.76
CA LEU A 139 0.95 4.20 10.06
C LEU A 139 1.12 4.72 8.63
N TYR A 140 0.04 4.84 7.86
CA TYR A 140 0.09 5.38 6.50
C TYR A 140 0.44 6.87 6.48
N ARG A 141 0.18 7.61 7.56
CA ARG A 141 0.69 8.99 7.70
C ARG A 141 2.21 8.99 7.89
N LEU A 142 2.75 8.11 8.73
CA LEU A 142 4.20 7.96 8.91
C LEU A 142 4.87 7.54 7.59
N SER A 143 4.34 6.50 6.95
CA SER A 143 4.85 5.99 5.68
C SER A 143 4.89 7.06 4.58
N ARG A 144 3.87 7.92 4.45
CA ARG A 144 3.90 9.03 3.49
C ARG A 144 5.00 10.04 3.78
N ASN A 145 5.26 10.33 5.06
CA ASN A 145 6.35 11.21 5.46
C ASN A 145 7.71 10.57 5.15
N ASP A 146 7.87 9.27 5.41
CA ASP A 146 9.11 8.55 5.15
C ASP A 146 9.41 8.45 3.65
N LEU A 147 8.40 8.16 2.82
CA LEU A 147 8.54 8.15 1.35
C LEU A 147 8.93 9.53 0.80
N ARG A 148 8.38 10.62 1.36
CA ARG A 148 8.78 11.99 0.98
C ARG A 148 10.24 12.28 1.34
N LYS A 149 10.65 11.95 2.57
CA LYS A 149 12.05 12.11 2.99
C LYS A 149 12.99 11.28 2.11
N GLN A 150 12.60 10.05 1.79
CA GLN A 150 13.38 9.19 0.91
C GLN A 150 13.54 9.83 -0.47
N LEU A 151 12.47 10.39 -1.04
CA LEU A 151 12.53 11.10 -2.31
C LEU A 151 13.48 12.31 -2.28
N ASP A 152 13.47 13.08 -1.20
CA ASP A 152 14.35 14.23 -1.02
C ASP A 152 15.84 13.80 -0.95
N THR A 153 16.13 12.71 -0.23
CA THR A 153 17.48 12.12 -0.18
C THR A 153 17.93 11.65 -1.56
N LEU A 154 17.06 10.96 -2.32
CA LEU A 154 17.37 10.48 -3.66
C LEU A 154 17.54 11.59 -4.71
N ARG A 155 16.98 12.78 -4.47
CA ARG A 155 17.20 13.97 -5.31
C ARG A 155 18.51 14.70 -5.01
N SER A 156 19.01 14.53 -3.79
CA SER A 156 20.22 15.22 -3.30
C SER A 156 21.50 14.41 -3.51
N ALA A 157 21.37 13.13 -3.88
CA ALA A 157 22.46 12.20 -4.19
C ALA A 157 22.72 12.14 -5.70
#